data_AF-A0A924EBJ0-F1
#
_entry.id   AF-A0A924EBJ0-F1
#
_cell.length_a   1.000
_cell.length_b   1.000
_cell.length_c   1.000
_cell.angle_alpha   90.00
_cell.angle_beta   90.00
_cell.angle_gamma   90.00
#
_symmetry.space_group_name_H-M   'P 1'
#
loop_
_entity.id
_entity.type
_entity.pdbx_description
1 polymer ?
#
loop_
_entity_poly.entity_id
_entity_poly.type
_entity_poly.pdbx_seq_one_letter_code
_entity_poly.pdbx_strand_id
1 'polypeptide(L)' 'GLPRSVPFIHKTGTQYQTACHVGVINPQNAGVDAIVVTTCAAGLDEQTEAGQVFERVGRAITQTVLKNTAPAPAAATAPK' A
#
# COMPACT_ATOMS: atom_id res chain seq x y z
N GLY A 1 -1.87 -3.60 -7.16
CA GLY A 1 -3.30 -3.43 -6.85
C GLY A 1 -3.67 -2.01 -6.41
N LEU A 2 -2.78 -1.29 -5.73
CA LEU A 2 -2.96 0.13 -5.40
C LEU A 2 -2.84 1.01 -6.67
N PRO A 3 -3.51 2.19 -6.73
CA PRO A 3 -3.32 3.17 -7.80
C PRO A 3 -1.88 3.68 -7.84
N ARG A 4 -1.34 3.93 -9.04
CA ARG A 4 0.04 4.41 -9.22
C ARG A 4 0.31 5.79 -8.61
N SER A 5 -0.73 6.58 -8.40
CA SER A 5 -0.64 7.92 -7.80
C SER A 5 -0.49 7.90 -6.28
N VAL A 6 -0.73 6.76 -5.62
CA VAL A 6 -0.67 6.64 -4.16
C VAL A 6 0.79 6.47 -3.74
N PRO A 7 1.36 7.40 -2.93
CA PRO A 7 2.69 7.23 -2.37
C PRO A 7 2.73 5.98 -1.48
N PHE A 8 3.59 5.02 -1.83
CA PHE A 8 3.73 3.76 -1.10
C PHE A 8 5.19 3.35 -1.09
N ILE A 9 5.83 3.48 0.07
CA ILE A 9 7.16 2.92 0.31
C ILE A 9 7.00 1.51 0.87
N HIS A 10 7.62 0.53 0.24
CA HIS A 10 7.39 -0.87 0.60
C HIS A 10 8.60 -1.76 0.37
N LYS A 11 8.57 -2.90 1.05
CA LYS A 11 9.54 -3.98 0.91
C LYS A 11 8.81 -5.29 0.65
N THR A 12 9.38 -6.06 -0.27
CA THR A 12 8.98 -7.43 -0.55
C THR A 12 9.90 -8.37 0.22
N GLY A 13 9.35 -9.47 0.74
CA GLY A 13 10.11 -10.52 1.41
C GLY A 13 9.59 -11.86 0.95
N THR A 14 10.48 -12.74 0.52
CA THR A 14 10.11 -14.05 0.01
C THR A 14 10.99 -15.11 0.64
N GLN A 15 10.39 -16.24 0.99
CA GLN A 15 11.03 -17.37 1.66
C GLN A 15 10.31 -18.66 1.25
N TYR A 16 10.80 -19.82 1.67
CA TYR A 16 10.21 -21.11 1.30
C TYR A 16 8.69 -21.12 1.55
N GLN A 17 7.94 -21.29 0.46
CA GLN A 17 6.46 -21.32 0.44
C GLN A 17 5.80 -20.08 1.05
N THR A 18 6.48 -18.93 1.14
CA THR A 18 5.95 -17.72 1.77
C THR A 18 6.33 -16.48 0.99
N ALA A 19 5.35 -15.63 0.71
CA ALA A 19 5.55 -14.31 0.14
C ALA A 19 4.96 -13.25 1.07
N CYS A 20 5.64 -12.13 1.26
CA CYS A 20 5.20 -11.03 2.08
C CYS A 20 5.46 -9.68 1.41
N HIS A 21 4.51 -8.76 1.55
CA HIS A 21 4.64 -7.35 1.19
C HIS A 21 4.28 -6.50 2.41
N VAL A 22 5.22 -5.64 2.81
CA VAL A 22 5.03 -4.72 3.93
C VAL A 22 5.39 -3.32 3.47
N GLY A 23 4.60 -2.32 3.82
CA GLY A 23 4.89 -0.94 3.48
C GLY A 23 3.99 0.07 4.16
N VAL A 24 4.25 1.34 3.88
CA VAL A 24 3.51 2.48 4.42
C VAL A 24 2.98 3.32 3.26
N ILE A 25 1.67 3.50 3.23
CA ILE A 25 0.97 4.41 2.32
C ILE A 25 0.94 5.80 2.95
N ASN A 26 1.09 6.85 2.13
CA ASN A 26 1.11 8.26 2.55
C ASN A 26 2.08 8.56 3.72
N PRO A 27 3.36 8.18 3.62
CA PRO A 27 4.33 8.38 4.72
C PRO A 27 4.73 9.85 4.93
N GLN A 28 4.22 10.77 4.10
CA GLN A 28 4.55 12.20 4.15
C GLN A 28 3.92 12.88 5.37
N ASN A 29 4.18 14.17 5.56
CA ASN A 29 3.56 15.01 6.60
C ASN A 29 3.73 14.43 8.02
N ALA A 30 4.92 13.92 8.33
CA ALA A 30 5.23 13.25 9.60
C ALA A 30 4.30 12.05 9.92
N GLY A 31 3.64 11.47 8.91
CA GLY A 31 2.83 10.28 9.03
C GLY A 31 1.41 10.49 9.57
N VAL A 32 0.90 11.72 9.58
CA VAL A 32 -0.47 12.02 10.05
C VAL A 32 -1.54 11.19 9.33
N ASP A 33 -1.37 10.97 8.03
CA ASP A 33 -2.28 10.17 7.19
C ASP A 33 -1.69 8.79 6.83
N ALA A 34 -0.64 8.36 7.54
CA ALA A 34 0.08 7.15 7.19
C ALA A 34 -0.75 5.89 7.48
N ILE A 35 -0.77 4.97 6.51
CA ILE A 35 -1.43 3.68 6.64
C ILE A 35 -0.38 2.58 6.50
N VAL A 36 -0.20 1.78 7.55
CA VAL A 36 0.68 0.62 7.51
C VAL A 36 -0.06 -0.57 6.90
N VAL A 37 0.53 -1.18 5.87
CA VAL A 37 -0.01 -2.36 5.20
C VAL A 37 0.98 -3.50 5.34
N THR A 38 0.48 -4.64 5.82
CA THR A 38 1.20 -5.91 5.83
C THR A 38 0.31 -7.00 5.22
N THR A 39 0.89 -7.79 4.32
CA THR A 39 0.22 -8.95 3.74
C THR A 39 1.24 -10.05 3.53
N CYS A 40 0.90 -11.26 3.93
CA CYS A 40 1.68 -12.45 3.67
C CYS A 40 0.76 -13.55 3.15
N ALA A 41 1.28 -14.37 2.24
CA ALA A 41 0.64 -15.58 1.77
C ALA A 41 1.61 -16.75 1.98
N ALA A 42 1.07 -17.89 2.41
CA ALA A 42 1.82 -19.11 2.60
C ALA A 42 1.15 -20.26 1.82
N GLY A 43 1.96 -21.22 1.37
CA GLY A 43 1.47 -22.39 0.63
C GLY A 43 0.92 -22.07 -0.77
N LEU A 44 1.24 -20.89 -1.31
CA LEU A 44 0.91 -20.47 -2.67
C LEU A 44 2.18 -20.37 -3.50
N ASP A 45 2.05 -20.58 -4.80
CA ASP A 45 3.13 -20.25 -5.73
C ASP A 45 3.44 -18.75 -5.65
N GLU A 46 4.71 -18.45 -5.34
CA GLU A 46 5.19 -17.09 -5.06
C GLU A 46 5.08 -16.18 -6.30
N GLN A 47 5.46 -16.71 -7.47
CA GLN A 47 5.53 -15.94 -8.70
C GLN A 47 4.15 -15.67 -9.31
N THR A 48 3.21 -16.60 -9.19
CA THR A 48 1.95 -16.53 -9.93
C THR A 48 0.71 -16.32 -9.07
N GLU A 49 0.61 -16.94 -7.90
CA GLU A 49 -0.61 -16.94 -7.09
C GLU A 49 -0.59 -15.84 -6.01
N ALA A 50 0.51 -15.75 -5.25
CA ALA A 50 0.63 -14.78 -4.17
C ALA A 50 0.51 -13.34 -4.67
N GLY A 51 1.12 -13.02 -5.81
CA GLY A 51 1.01 -11.71 -6.46
C GLY A 51 -0.44 -11.32 -6.76
N GLN A 52 -1.25 -12.23 -7.31
CA GLN A 52 -2.65 -11.97 -7.61
C GLN A 52 -3.48 -11.71 -6.35
N VAL A 53 -3.18 -12.43 -5.26
CA VAL A 53 -3.82 -12.21 -3.95
C VAL A 53 -3.47 -10.82 -3.42
N PHE A 54 -2.19 -10.44 -3.44
CA PHE A 54 -1.75 -9.13 -2.96
C PHE A 54 -2.33 -7.98 -3.80
N GLU A 55 -2.52 -8.18 -5.10
CA GLU A 55 -3.23 -7.21 -5.91
C GLU A 55 -4.69 -7.02 -5.48
N ARG A 56 -5.40 -8.11 -5.15
CA ARG A 56 -6.78 -8.05 -4.64
C ARG A 56 -6.82 -7.30 -3.30
N VAL A 57 -5.85 -7.55 -2.41
CA VAL A 57 -5.69 -6.79 -1.16
C VAL A 57 -5.52 -5.29 -1.45
N GLY A 58 -4.63 -4.92 -2.38
CA GLY A 58 -4.45 -3.52 -2.76
C GLY A 58 -5.72 -2.86 -3.35
N ARG A 59 -6.50 -3.61 -4.16
CA ARG A 59 -7.79 -3.12 -4.67
C ARG A 59 -8.80 -2.92 -3.54
N ALA A 60 -8.87 -3.83 -2.58
CA ALA A 60 -9.74 -3.70 -1.42
C ALA A 60 -9.39 -2.46 -0.60
N ILE A 61 -8.10 -2.25 -0.27
CA ILE A 61 -7.62 -1.05 0.43
C ILE A 61 -8.03 0.23 -0.29
N THR A 62 -7.93 0.24 -1.62
CA THR A 62 -8.33 1.38 -2.44
C THR A 62 -9.82 1.69 -2.29
N GLN A 63 -10.65 0.65 -2.27
CA GLN A 63 -12.11 0.78 -2.22
C GLN A 63 -12.64 1.14 -0.84
N THR A 64 -11.96 0.73 0.23
CA THR A 64 -12.49 0.83 1.61
C THR A 64 -11.78 1.85 2.47
N VAL A 65 -10.47 2.00 2.32
CA VAL A 65 -9.66 2.89 3.16
C VAL A 65 -9.42 4.21 2.43
N LEU A 66 -8.85 4.15 1.22
CA LEU A 66 -8.38 5.35 0.52
C LEU A 66 -9.49 6.22 -0.06
N LYS A 67 -10.65 5.66 -0.42
CA LYS A 67 -11.80 6.45 -0.89
C LYS A 67 -12.41 7.33 0.19
N ASN A 68 -12.24 6.98 1.47
CA ASN A 68 -12.70 7.81 2.59
C ASN A 68 -11.64 8.82 3.06
N THR A 69 -10.40 8.67 2.60
CA THR A 69 -9.31 9.61 2.87
C THR A 69 -9.20 10.58 1.70
N ALA A 70 -10.15 11.51 1.56
CA ALA A 70 -9.95 12.65 0.67
C ALA A 70 -8.71 13.42 1.18
N PRO A 71 -7.78 13.81 0.29
CA PRO A 71 -6.59 14.53 0.73
C PRO A 71 -7.00 15.86 1.38
N ALA A 72 -6.39 16.19 2.52
CA ALA A 72 -6.40 17.56 3.01
C ALA A 72 -5.92 18.49 1.87
N PRO A 73 -6.57 19.65 1.65
CA PRO A 73 -6.18 20.54 0.56
C PRO A 73 -4.69 20.86 0.68
N ALA A 74 -3.98 20.73 -0.44
CA ALA A 74 -2.56 21.01 -0.52
C ALA A 74 -2.29 22.37 0.13
N ALA A 75 -1.42 22.38 1.14
CA ALA A 75 -1.02 23.60 1.82
C ALA A 75 -0.63 24.64 0.75
N ALA A 76 -1.35 25.76 0.75
CA ALA A 76 -1.15 26.85 -0.17
C ALA A 76 0.33 27.22 -0.21
N THR A 77 0.91 27.20 -1.40
CA THR A 77 2.21 27.80 -1.68
C THR A 77 2.16 29.26 -1.23
N ALA A 78 2.89 29.59 -0.17
CA ALA A 78 3.07 30.97 0.26
C ALA A 78 3.82 31.74 -0.85
N PRO A 79 3.33 32.92 -1.27
CA PRO A 79 4.01 33.71 -2.29
C PRO A 79 5.21 34.47 -1.71
N LYS A 80 6.35 34.25 -2.39
CA LYS A 80 7.61 34.99 -2.49
C LYS A 80 8.54 35.05 -1.28
#